data_AF-A0A7Y4GUL6-F1
#
_entry.id   AF-A0A7Y4GUL6-F1
#
_cell.length_a   1.000
_cell.length_b   1.000
_cell.length_c   1.000
_cell.angle_alpha   90.00
_cell.angle_beta   90.00
_cell.angle_gamma   90.00
#
_symmetry.space_group_name_H-M   'P 1'
#
loop_
_entity.id
_entity.type
_entity.pdbx_description
1 polymer ?
#
loop_
_entity_poly.entity_id
_entity_poly.type
_entity_poly.pdbx_seq_one_letter_code
_entity_poly.pdbx_strand_id
1 'polypeptide(L)'
;MAKLVGVWIYEEPRSPSDDVKLQGGATLILSEQERRKIGDNLMKVSIRVMDDDFAFDDELYKDDSFQLGPANLNVGPTTFGFSATVAHSKVANSETSSESWAELYFRVRASGGGVTTKWANSQNEDVQFE
;
A
#
# COMPACT_ATOMS: atom_id res chain seq x y z
N MET A 1 -12.65 15.03 -6.68
CA MET A 1 -11.54 14.83 -5.73
C MET A 1 -11.10 13.40 -5.87
N ALA A 2 -9.88 13.21 -6.36
CA ALA A 2 -9.26 11.92 -6.56
C ALA A 2 -9.01 11.30 -5.19
N LYS A 3 -9.46 10.07 -5.00
CA LYS A 3 -9.31 9.37 -3.72
C LYS A 3 -9.08 7.89 -3.92
N LEU A 4 -8.30 7.32 -3.01
CA LEU A 4 -8.22 5.88 -2.82
C LEU A 4 -9.19 5.49 -1.71
N VAL A 5 -9.92 4.40 -1.90
CA VAL A 5 -10.82 3.80 -0.92
C VAL A 5 -10.68 2.28 -0.93
N GLY A 6 -11.10 1.63 0.15
CA GLY A 6 -11.01 0.17 0.27
C GLY A 6 -9.58 -0.33 0.09
N VAL A 7 -8.62 0.35 0.73
CA VAL A 7 -7.25 -0.17 0.82
C VAL A 7 -7.30 -1.34 1.81
N TRP A 8 -6.75 -2.47 1.44
CA TRP A 8 -6.68 -3.64 2.29
C TRP A 8 -5.32 -4.33 2.18
N ILE A 9 -4.97 -5.05 3.22
CA ILE A 9 -3.77 -5.87 3.36
C ILE A 9 -4.19 -7.30 3.75
N TYR A 10 -3.32 -8.27 3.48
CA TYR A 10 -3.42 -9.65 3.92
C TYR A 10 -2.02 -10.27 3.91
N GLU A 11 -1.67 -11.00 4.97
CA GLU A 11 -0.44 -11.78 5.04
C GLU A 11 -0.64 -13.18 4.43
N GLU A 12 0.27 -13.59 3.54
CA GLU A 12 0.31 -14.98 3.07
C GLU A 12 0.82 -15.94 4.17
N PRO A 13 0.20 -17.13 4.35
CA PRO A 13 0.66 -18.11 5.33
C PRO A 13 2.14 -18.47 5.16
N ARG A 14 2.91 -18.38 6.25
CA ARG A 14 4.35 -18.67 6.30
C ARG A 14 4.78 -19.14 7.70
N SER A 15 6.04 -19.52 7.85
CA SER A 15 6.66 -19.64 9.18
C SER A 15 7.10 -18.27 9.69
N PRO A 16 7.06 -18.00 11.03
CA PRO A 16 7.46 -16.71 11.60
C PRO A 16 8.89 -16.27 11.23
N SER A 17 9.79 -17.22 10.98
CA SER A 17 11.18 -16.95 10.58
C SER A 17 11.37 -16.59 9.09
N ASP A 18 10.35 -16.73 8.26
CA ASP A 18 10.42 -16.43 6.82
C ASP A 18 10.10 -14.96 6.54
N ASP A 19 10.57 -14.46 5.38
CA ASP A 19 10.18 -13.15 4.87
C ASP A 19 8.66 -13.05 4.70
N VAL A 20 8.13 -11.88 5.07
CA VAL A 20 6.69 -11.60 5.06
C VAL A 20 6.25 -11.26 3.66
N LYS A 21 5.29 -12.00 3.14
CA LYS A 21 4.63 -11.72 1.86
C LYS A 21 3.25 -11.15 2.13
N LEU A 22 3.05 -9.91 1.69
CA LEU A 22 1.81 -9.18 1.88
C LEU A 22 1.12 -9.01 0.52
N GLN A 23 -0.17 -9.27 0.49
CA GLN A 23 -1.07 -8.98 -0.63
C GLN A 23 -1.98 -7.83 -0.24
N GLY A 24 -2.28 -6.96 -1.20
CA GLY A 24 -3.15 -5.84 -0.95
C GLY A 24 -3.86 -5.37 -2.21
N GLY A 25 -4.73 -4.40 -2.01
CA GLY A 25 -5.41 -3.74 -3.11
C GLY A 25 -6.02 -2.42 -2.68
N ALA A 26 -6.43 -1.63 -3.67
CA ALA A 26 -7.13 -0.38 -3.44
C ALA A 26 -8.05 -0.07 -4.62
N THR A 27 -9.05 0.78 -4.38
CA THR A 27 -9.93 1.32 -5.42
C THR A 27 -9.70 2.80 -5.60
N LEU A 28 -9.28 3.20 -6.80
CA LEU A 28 -9.13 4.59 -7.20
C LEU A 28 -10.45 5.12 -7.75
N ILE A 29 -10.91 6.24 -7.18
CA ILE A 29 -12.07 6.98 -7.65
C ILE A 29 -11.62 8.32 -8.18
N LEU A 30 -11.90 8.56 -9.45
CA LEU A 30 -11.63 9.82 -10.15
C LEU A 30 -12.95 10.47 -10.58
N SER A 31 -13.01 11.79 -10.45
CA SER A 31 -14.01 12.61 -11.13
C SER A 31 -13.69 12.77 -12.62
N GLU A 32 -14.65 13.24 -13.40
CA GLU A 32 -14.42 13.50 -14.82
C GLU A 32 -13.37 14.58 -15.06
N GLN A 33 -13.35 15.64 -14.23
CA GLN A 33 -12.33 16.69 -14.33
C GLN A 33 -10.92 16.13 -14.10
N GLU A 34 -10.76 15.18 -13.18
CA GLU A 34 -9.48 14.53 -12.91
C GLU A 34 -9.06 13.62 -14.06
N ARG A 35 -9.98 12.83 -14.62
CA ARG A 35 -9.71 12.05 -15.83
C ARG A 35 -9.21 12.92 -16.98
N ARG A 36 -9.85 14.08 -17.21
CA ARG A 36 -9.43 15.04 -18.23
C ARG A 36 -8.04 15.63 -17.97
N LYS A 37 -7.69 15.91 -16.70
CA LYS A 37 -6.34 16.40 -16.32
C LYS A 37 -5.27 15.34 -16.54
N ILE A 38 -5.58 14.09 -16.23
CA ILE A 38 -4.68 12.95 -16.46
C ILE A 38 -4.46 12.77 -17.96
N GLY A 39 -5.53 12.82 -18.76
CA GLY A 39 -5.46 12.57 -20.21
C GLY A 39 -4.91 11.17 -20.48
N ASP A 40 -3.91 11.09 -21.36
CA ASP A 40 -3.24 9.83 -21.72
C ASP A 40 -2.04 9.50 -20.83
N ASN A 41 -1.82 10.26 -19.75
CA ASN A 41 -0.71 10.02 -18.83
C ASN A 41 -0.97 8.82 -17.93
N LEU A 42 0.12 8.20 -17.47
CA LEU A 42 0.08 7.17 -16.45
C LEU A 42 -0.09 7.78 -15.05
N MET A 43 -0.82 7.08 -14.18
CA MET A 43 -0.81 7.37 -12.74
C MET A 43 0.12 6.39 -12.03
N LYS A 44 1.17 6.92 -11.42
CA LYS A 44 2.05 6.16 -10.52
C LYS A 44 1.33 5.90 -9.20
N VAL A 45 1.40 4.67 -8.71
CA VAL A 45 0.95 4.28 -7.38
C VAL A 45 2.19 4.10 -6.51
N SER A 46 2.24 4.85 -5.41
CA SER A 46 3.23 4.62 -4.35
C SER A 46 2.60 3.76 -3.28
N ILE A 47 3.25 2.65 -2.96
CA ILE A 47 2.87 1.69 -1.92
C ILE A 47 3.97 1.72 -0.87
N ARG A 48 3.59 1.76 0.40
CA ARG A 48 4.49 1.58 1.54
C ARG A 48 3.90 0.55 2.46
N VAL A 49 4.76 -0.28 3.05
CA VAL A 49 4.42 -1.05 4.25
C VAL A 49 4.99 -0.29 5.42
N MET A 50 4.11 0.00 6.36
CA MET A 50 4.43 0.70 7.59
C MET A 50 4.17 -0.25 8.75
N ASP A 51 4.93 -0.10 9.82
CA ASP A 51 4.56 -0.61 11.14
C ASP A 51 3.72 0.43 11.90
N ASP A 52 2.81 -0.01 12.77
CA ASP A 52 1.94 0.87 13.58
C ASP A 52 2.36 0.88 15.05
N ASP A 53 3.56 1.42 15.31
CA ASP A 53 4.08 1.54 16.66
C ASP A 53 3.44 2.67 17.47
N PHE A 54 3.40 2.51 18.78
CA PHE A 54 2.91 3.53 19.72
C PHE A 54 3.61 4.89 19.59
N ALA A 55 4.85 4.94 19.09
CA ALA A 55 5.67 6.15 19.05
C ALA A 55 6.07 6.61 17.63
N PHE A 56 6.37 5.71 16.70
CA PHE A 56 6.80 6.06 15.35
C PHE A 56 6.50 4.96 14.32
N ASP A 57 5.62 5.22 13.36
CA ASP A 57 5.43 4.30 12.24
C ASP A 57 6.72 4.12 11.41
N ASP A 58 7.29 2.92 11.43
CA ASP A 58 8.50 2.60 10.65
C ASP A 58 8.17 2.18 9.20
N GLU A 59 8.85 2.78 8.21
CA GLU A 59 8.69 2.40 6.79
C GLU A 59 9.54 1.15 6.48
N LEU A 60 8.90 -0.02 6.46
CA LEU A 60 9.59 -1.30 6.23
C LEU A 60 9.84 -1.58 4.74
N TYR A 61 8.91 -1.15 3.89
CA TYR A 61 8.96 -1.35 2.44
C TYR A 61 8.38 -0.17 1.68
N LYS A 62 8.89 0.05 0.46
CA LYS A 62 8.38 1.04 -0.47
C LYS A 62 8.49 0.55 -1.91
N ASP A 63 7.38 0.68 -2.64
CA ASP A 63 7.33 0.49 -4.08
C ASP A 63 6.67 1.69 -4.76
N ASP A 64 7.26 2.06 -5.88
CA ASP A 64 6.95 3.24 -6.67
C ASP A 64 6.92 2.89 -8.18
N SER A 65 6.99 1.60 -8.51
CA SER A 65 7.09 1.08 -9.88
C SER A 65 5.72 0.81 -10.51
N PHE A 66 4.68 0.56 -9.71
CA PHE A 66 3.34 0.26 -10.22
C PHE A 66 2.68 1.49 -10.85
N GLN A 67 2.08 1.30 -12.04
CA GLN A 67 1.47 2.36 -12.81
C GLN A 67 0.12 1.92 -13.39
N LEU A 68 -0.85 2.82 -13.36
CA LEU A 68 -2.17 2.67 -13.97
C LEU A 68 -2.22 3.44 -15.29
N GLY A 69 -2.56 2.73 -16.36
CA GLY A 69 -2.70 3.32 -17.69
C GLY A 69 -4.09 3.88 -18.00
N PRO A 70 -4.25 4.65 -19.09
CA PRO A 70 -5.49 5.36 -19.42
C PRO A 70 -6.72 4.46 -19.55
N ALA A 71 -6.52 3.23 -20.07
CA ALA A 71 -7.60 2.25 -20.19
C ALA A 71 -8.22 1.89 -18.83
N ASN A 72 -7.40 1.79 -17.79
CA ASN A 72 -7.86 1.48 -16.44
C ASN A 72 -8.49 2.69 -15.76
N LEU A 73 -8.08 3.92 -16.14
CA LEU A 73 -8.51 5.17 -15.50
C LEU A 73 -9.79 5.76 -16.09
N ASN A 74 -10.18 5.35 -17.30
CA ASN A 74 -11.33 5.89 -18.03
C ASN A 74 -12.65 5.12 -17.80
N VAL A 75 -12.61 3.97 -17.10
CA VAL A 75 -13.79 3.13 -16.85
C VAL A 75 -14.04 3.00 -15.35
N GLY A 76 -15.01 3.76 -14.84
CA GLY A 76 -15.52 3.62 -13.47
C GLY A 76 -14.47 3.74 -12.35
N PRO A 77 -14.79 3.28 -11.12
CA PRO A 77 -13.79 3.04 -10.09
C PRO A 77 -12.82 1.94 -10.51
N THR A 78 -11.53 2.19 -10.35
CA THR A 78 -10.47 1.27 -10.76
C THR A 78 -9.94 0.53 -9.54
N THR A 79 -10.25 -0.75 -9.40
CA THR A 79 -9.64 -1.62 -8.38
C THR A 79 -8.38 -2.25 -8.93
N PHE A 80 -7.31 -2.24 -8.14
CA PHE A 80 -6.04 -2.87 -8.49
C PHE A 80 -5.44 -3.54 -7.25
N GLY A 81 -4.71 -4.63 -7.49
CA GLY A 81 -3.95 -5.36 -6.47
C GLY A 81 -2.47 -5.05 -6.55
N PHE A 82 -1.76 -5.32 -5.47
CA PHE A 82 -0.31 -5.20 -5.37
C PHE A 82 0.22 -6.16 -4.29
N SER A 83 1.52 -6.45 -4.36
CA SER A 83 2.20 -7.28 -3.38
C SER A 83 3.44 -6.59 -2.85
N ALA A 84 3.85 -6.96 -1.64
CA ALA A 84 5.09 -6.54 -1.03
C ALA A 84 5.77 -7.74 -0.37
N THR A 85 7.10 -7.73 -0.36
CA THR A 85 7.90 -8.68 0.42
C THR A 85 8.77 -7.90 1.38
N VAL A 86 8.54 -8.11 2.68
CA VAL A 86 9.29 -7.48 3.76
C VAL A 86 10.22 -8.53 4.36
N ALA A 87 11.50 -8.21 4.46
CA ALA A 87 12.46 -9.14 5.05
C ALA A 87 12.11 -9.41 6.53
N HIS A 88 12.22 -10.66 6.99
CA HIS A 88 11.97 -11.03 8.40
C HIS A 88 12.71 -10.10 9.37
N SER A 89 14.00 -9.89 9.12
CA SER A 89 14.85 -9.00 9.94
C SER A 89 14.36 -7.55 10.01
N LYS A 90 13.59 -7.05 9.03
CA LYS A 90 13.05 -5.69 9.11
C LYS A 90 11.85 -5.62 10.05
N VAL A 91 11.00 -6.64 10.04
CA VAL A 91 9.85 -6.75 10.94
C VAL A 91 10.32 -6.96 12.37
N ALA A 92 11.29 -7.86 12.59
CA ALA A 92 11.84 -8.08 13.93
C ALA A 92 12.62 -6.88 14.50
N ASN A 93 13.06 -5.94 13.65
CA ASN A 93 13.82 -4.77 14.07
C ASN A 93 12.95 -3.51 14.25
N SER A 94 11.70 -3.50 13.76
CA SER A 94 10.77 -2.40 14.02
C SER A 94 10.20 -2.51 15.43
N GLU A 95 10.00 -3.74 15.90
CA GLU A 95 9.47 -4.00 17.23
C GLU A 95 10.51 -3.98 18.36
N THR A 96 10.03 -3.83 19.59
CA THR A 96 10.87 -4.01 20.77
C THR A 96 11.19 -5.49 21.00
N SER A 97 12.30 -5.80 21.65
CA SER A 97 12.72 -7.19 21.92
C SER A 97 11.77 -7.99 22.84
N SER A 98 10.65 -7.40 23.27
CA SER A 98 9.60 -8.05 24.07
C SER A 98 8.37 -8.46 23.26
N GLU A 99 8.27 -8.02 22.00
CA GLU A 99 7.18 -8.32 21.09
C GLU A 99 7.54 -9.49 20.17
N SER A 100 6.54 -10.26 19.75
CA SER A 100 6.69 -11.41 18.84
C SER A 100 5.86 -11.26 17.57
N TRP A 101 5.19 -10.13 17.38
CA TRP A 101 4.42 -9.76 16.20
C TRP A 101 4.51 -8.24 15.98
N ALA A 102 4.30 -7.81 14.74
CA ALA A 102 4.26 -6.41 14.34
C ALA A 102 2.93 -6.07 13.69
N GLU A 103 2.45 -4.84 13.86
CA GLU A 103 1.17 -4.38 13.31
C GLU A 103 1.34 -3.68 11.96
N LEU A 104 1.41 -4.47 10.88
CA LEU A 104 1.73 -3.94 9.56
C LEU A 104 0.50 -3.40 8.83
N TYR A 105 0.66 -2.27 8.15
CA TYR A 105 -0.37 -1.73 7.26
C TYR A 105 0.18 -1.22 5.93
N PHE A 106 -0.64 -1.25 4.88
CA PHE A 106 -0.34 -0.59 3.62
C PHE A 106 -0.74 0.87 3.65
N ARG A 107 0.18 1.73 3.21
CA ARG A 107 -0.05 3.15 2.96
C ARG A 107 0.11 3.44 1.48
N VAL A 108 -0.97 3.85 0.82
CA VAL A 108 -1.05 3.97 -0.64
C VAL A 108 -1.44 5.37 -1.08
N ARG A 109 -0.79 5.88 -2.13
CA ARG A 109 -1.22 7.09 -2.87
C ARG A 109 -1.09 6.87 -4.37
N ALA A 110 -1.87 7.60 -5.15
CA ALA A 110 -1.72 7.65 -6.60
C ALA A 110 -1.48 9.09 -7.08
N SER A 111 -0.61 9.27 -8.07
CA SER A 111 -0.30 10.58 -8.65
C SER A 111 0.03 10.49 -10.14
N GLY A 112 -0.45 11.46 -10.93
CA GLY A 112 -0.19 11.56 -12.37
C GLY A 112 -0.97 12.70 -13.01
N GLY A 113 -0.44 13.32 -14.07
CA GLY A 113 -1.11 14.38 -14.83
C GLY A 113 -1.65 15.56 -13.98
N GLY A 114 -0.90 15.95 -12.94
CA GLY A 114 -1.32 17.02 -12.01
C GLY A 114 -2.47 16.64 -11.06
N VAL A 115 -2.86 15.36 -11.02
CA VAL A 115 -3.81 14.79 -10.05
C VAL A 115 -3.03 13.98 -9.03
N THR A 116 -3.38 14.10 -7.75
CA THR A 116 -2.76 13.34 -6.66
C THR A 116 -3.81 13.05 -5.60
N THR A 117 -3.85 11.81 -5.13
CA THR A 117 -4.69 11.42 -3.99
C THR A 117 -3.97 11.72 -2.68
N LYS A 118 -4.73 11.87 -1.59
CA LYS A 118 -4.15 11.74 -0.25
C LYS A 118 -3.63 10.30 -0.05
N TRP A 119 -2.76 10.12 0.94
CA TRP A 119 -2.44 8.80 1.46
C TRP A 119 -3.71 8.18 2.04
N ALA A 120 -3.92 6.90 1.75
CA ALA A 120 -4.95 6.06 2.34
C ALA A 120 -4.27 4.82 2.94
N ASN A 121 -4.73 4.43 4.13
CA ASN A 121 -4.20 3.30 4.87
C ASN A 121 -5.17 2.11 4.75
N SER A 122 -4.64 0.89 4.80
CA SER A 122 -5.43 -0.31 5.06
C SER A 122 -5.78 -0.41 6.55
N GLN A 123 -6.46 -1.51 6.91
CA GLN A 123 -6.39 -2.04 8.27
C GLN A 123 -4.97 -2.53 8.60
N ASN A 124 -4.72 -2.83 9.87
CA ASN A 124 -3.49 -3.49 10.32
C ASN A 124 -3.64 -5.01 10.16
N GLU A 125 -2.52 -5.69 9.97
CA GLU A 125 -2.37 -7.15 10.08
C GLU A 125 -1.26 -7.47 11.08
N ASP A 126 -1.58 -8.38 12.00
CA ASP A 126 -0.65 -8.82 13.04
C ASP A 126 0.28 -9.88 12.45
N VAL A 127 1.55 -9.55 12.29
CA VAL A 127 2.53 -10.35 11.56
C VAL A 127 3.56 -10.93 12.51
N GLN A 128 3.54 -12.24 12.74
CA GLN A 128 4.45 -12.92 13.67
C GLN A 128 5.88 -13.02 13.14
N PHE A 129 6.88 -12.69 13.96
CA PHE A 129 8.30 -12.87 13.58
C PHE A 129 9.11 -13.74 14.54
N GLU A 130 8.49 -14.25 15.62
CA GLU A 130 9.04 -15.29 16.52
C GLU A 130 8.10 -16.50 16.66
#